data_AF-A0A7G9YEZ6-F1
#
_entry.id   AF-A0A7G9YEZ6-F1
#
_cell.length_a   1.000
_cell.length_b   1.000
_cell.length_c   1.000
_cell.angle_alpha   90.00
_cell.angle_beta   90.00
_cell.angle_gamma   90.00
#
_symmetry.space_group_name_H-M   'P 1'
#
loop_
_entity.id
_entity.type
_entity.pdbx_description
1 polymer ?
#
loop_
_entity_poly.entity_id
_entity_poly.type
_entity_poly.pdbx_seq_one_letter_code
_entity_poly.pdbx_strand_id
1 'polypeptide(L)' 'MSEEERICEILSTIRKIEESKQPISVYFNQNSVPFSRAQYYRYRRILQKYGEEGLRDERKDGNYTKLTERIKDYVIAIVK' A
#
# COMPACT_ATOMS: atom_id res chain seq x y z
N MET A 1 2.50 11.25 -10.70
CA MET A 1 1.40 10.31 -10.42
C MET A 1 0.74 10.71 -9.13
N SER A 2 -0.55 11.03 -9.18
CA SER A 2 -1.38 11.23 -7.99
C SER A 2 -1.62 9.89 -7.27
N GLU A 3 -2.07 9.97 -6.02
CA GLU A 3 -2.40 8.79 -5.23
C GLU A 3 -3.54 7.97 -5.86
N GLU A 4 -4.58 8.64 -6.35
CA GLU A 4 -5.70 8.01 -7.06
C GLU A 4 -5.24 7.31 -8.34
N GLU A 5 -4.37 7.95 -9.13
CA GLU A 5 -3.83 7.35 -10.35
C GLU A 5 -3.05 6.06 -10.03
N ARG A 6 -2.25 6.08 -8.96
CA ARG A 6 -1.51 4.90 -8.50
C ARG A 6 -2.47 3.79 -8.05
N ILE A 7 -3.52 4.11 -7.31
CA ILE A 7 -4.51 3.12 -6.83
C ILE A 7 -5.25 2.52 -8.03
N CYS A 8 -5.72 3.34 -8.97
CA CYS A 8 -6.35 2.90 -10.21
C CYS A 8 -5.42 1.99 -11.03
N GLU A 9 -4.13 2.32 -11.13
CA GLU A 9 -3.13 1.48 -11.82
C GLU A 9 -2.97 0.12 -11.12
N ILE A 10 -2.94 0.10 -9.79
CA ILE A 10 -2.86 -1.15 -9.01
C ILE A 10 -4.11 -2.01 -9.23
N LEU A 11 -5.30 -1.43 -9.06
CA LEU A 11 -6.58 -2.14 -9.18
C LEU A 11 -6.77 -2.70 -10.60
N SER A 12 -6.55 -1.87 -11.61
CA SER A 12 -6.67 -2.28 -13.01
C SER A 12 -5.68 -3.39 -13.37
N THR A 13 -4.46 -3.34 -12.84
CA THR A 13 -3.47 -4.39 -13.08
C THR A 13 -3.81 -5.69 -12.36
N ILE A 14 -4.26 -5.63 -11.10
CA ILE A 14 -4.74 -6.82 -10.37
C ILE A 14 -5.88 -7.49 -11.14
N ARG A 15 -6.84 -6.70 -11.63
CA ARG A 15 -7.95 -7.20 -12.44
C ARG A 15 -7.48 -7.89 -13.72
N LYS A 16 -6.53 -7.28 -14.47
CA LYS A 16 -5.93 -7.92 -15.66
C LYS A 16 -5.25 -9.25 -15.34
N ILE A 17 -4.54 -9.33 -14.21
CA ILE A 17 -3.90 -10.57 -13.75
C ILE A 17 -4.97 -11.64 -13.48
N GLU A 18 -6.05 -11.30 -12.79
CA GLU A 18 -7.13 -12.23 -12.45
C GLU A 18 -7.91 -12.70 -13.70
N GLU A 19 -8.19 -11.77 -14.63
CA GLU A 19 -8.89 -12.07 -15.89
C GLU A 19 -8.03 -12.92 -16.84
N SER A 20 -6.69 -12.79 -16.79
CA SER A 20 -5.78 -13.57 -17.63
C SER A 20 -5.86 -15.08 -17.39
N LYS A 21 -6.30 -15.50 -16.20
CA LYS A 21 -6.30 -16.90 -15.72
C LYS A 21 -4.94 -17.61 -15.83
N GLN A 22 -3.85 -16.86 -16.06
CA GLN A 22 -2.51 -17.40 -16.13
C GLN A 22 -1.95 -17.61 -14.72
N PRO A 23 -0.99 -18.53 -14.55
CA PRO A 23 -0.21 -18.59 -13.32
C PRO A 23 0.47 -17.24 -13.07
N ILE A 24 0.41 -16.74 -11.82
CA ILE A 24 0.95 -15.41 -11.47
C ILE A 24 2.42 -15.26 -11.85
N SER A 25 3.24 -16.30 -11.67
CA SER A 25 4.64 -16.28 -12.11
C SER A 25 4.79 -16.07 -13.61
N VAL A 26 3.95 -16.71 -14.42
CA VAL A 26 3.97 -16.59 -15.88
C VAL A 26 3.55 -15.20 -16.30
N TYR A 27 2.48 -14.67 -15.72
CA TYR A 27 1.99 -13.32 -16.02
C TYR A 27 3.08 -12.26 -15.77
N PHE A 28 3.75 -12.33 -14.61
CA PHE A 28 4.81 -11.39 -14.24
C PHE A 28 6.07 -11.51 -15.10
N ASN A 29 6.32 -12.68 -15.68
CA ASN A 29 7.45 -12.88 -16.60
C ASN A 29 7.14 -12.36 -18.01
N GLN A 30 5.87 -12.40 -18.43
CA GLN A 30 5.44 -12.05 -19.78
C GLN A 30 4.99 -10.60 -19.93
N ASN A 31 4.57 -9.95 -18.84
CA ASN A 31 3.99 -8.62 -18.85
C ASN A 31 4.81 -7.65 -17.99
N SER A 32 4.88 -6.39 -18.41
CA SER A 32 5.38 -5.31 -17.56
C SER A 32 4.33 -4.96 -16.51
N VAL A 33 4.66 -5.21 -15.24
CA VAL A 33 3.78 -4.94 -14.09
C VAL A 33 4.38 -3.78 -13.28
N PRO A 34 3.59 -2.76 -12.88
CA PRO A 34 4.08 -1.58 -12.16
C PRO A 34 4.51 -1.86 -10.71
N PHE A 35 4.35 -3.11 -10.25
CA PHE A 35 4.74 -3.57 -8.92
C PHE A 35 5.26 -5.00 -8.97
N SER A 36 5.96 -5.41 -7.93
CA SER A 36 6.51 -6.75 -7.77
C SER A 36 5.44 -7.79 -7.42
N ARG A 37 5.75 -9.07 -7.68
CA ARG A 37 4.89 -10.20 -7.28
C ARG A 37 4.64 -10.26 -5.77
N ALA A 38 5.61 -9.82 -4.95
CA ALA A 38 5.41 -9.73 -3.51
C ALA A 38 4.37 -8.65 -3.14
N GLN A 39 4.41 -7.49 -3.82
CA GLN A 39 3.42 -6.44 -3.64
C GLN A 39 2.03 -6.89 -4.08
N TYR A 40 1.90 -7.66 -5.17
CA TYR A 40 0.62 -8.26 -5.58
C TYR A 40 -0.06 -9.02 -4.43
N TYR A 41 0.65 -9.95 -3.77
CA TYR A 41 0.06 -10.72 -2.67
C TYR A 41 -0.26 -9.85 -1.45
N ARG A 42 0.47 -8.75 -1.22
CA ARG A 42 0.15 -7.78 -0.18
C ARG A 42 -1.13 -7.02 -0.53
N TYR A 43 -1.22 -6.47 -1.74
CA TYR A 43 -2.40 -5.76 -2.21
C TYR A 43 -3.65 -6.64 -2.20
N ARG A 44 -3.55 -7.89 -2.66
CA ARG A 44 -4.65 -8.87 -2.55
C ARG A 44 -5.12 -9.06 -1.10
N ARG A 45 -4.19 -9.23 -0.16
CA ARG A 45 -4.54 -9.35 1.28
C ARG A 45 -5.20 -8.09 1.83
N ILE A 46 -4.69 -6.92 1.45
CA ILE A 46 -5.24 -5.64 1.87
C ILE A 46 -6.65 -5.46 1.30
N LEU A 47 -6.84 -5.67 0.00
CA LEU A 47 -8.14 -5.58 -0.67
C LEU A 47 -9.19 -6.52 -0.04
N GLN A 48 -8.79 -7.74 0.31
CA GLN A 48 -9.69 -8.69 0.98
C GLN A 48 -10.08 -8.25 2.40
N LYS A 49 -9.21 -7.53 3.10
CA LYS A 49 -9.42 -7.15 4.51
C LYS A 49 -10.08 -5.79 4.68
N TYR A 50 -9.73 -4.84 3.82
CA TYR A 50 -10.04 -3.41 3.98
C TYR A 50 -10.66 -2.78 2.73
N GLY A 51 -10.80 -3.52 1.63
CA GLY A 51 -11.22 -2.96 0.34
C GLY A 51 -10.19 -2.01 -0.26
N GLU A 52 -10.63 -1.18 -1.20
CA GLU A 52 -9.78 -0.22 -1.92
C GLU A 52 -9.18 0.85 -0.99
N GLU A 53 -9.90 1.22 0.07
CA GLU A 53 -9.46 2.20 1.07
C GLU A 53 -8.14 1.78 1.74
N GLY A 54 -7.91 0.47 1.95
CA GLY A 54 -6.64 -0.01 2.51
C GLY A 54 -5.42 0.18 1.61
N LEU A 55 -5.59 0.56 0.33
CA LEU A 55 -4.49 0.90 -0.58
C LEU A 55 -4.07 2.37 -0.50
N ARG A 56 -4.87 3.22 0.16
CA ARG A 56 -4.57 4.62 0.43
C ARG A 56 -3.50 4.75 1.51
N ASP A 57 -2.70 5.82 1.44
CA ASP A 57 -1.66 6.09 2.44
C ASP A 57 -2.31 6.62 3.73
N GLU A 58 -2.46 5.74 4.73
CA GLU A 58 -2.95 6.07 6.07
C GLU A 58 -2.05 7.05 6.83
N ARG A 59 -0.85 7.40 6.32
CA ARG A 59 0.01 8.44 6.94
C ARG A 59 -0.64 9.82 6.96
N LYS A 60 -1.65 10.06 6.10
CA LYS A 60 -2.46 11.28 6.13
C LYS A 60 -3.37 11.37 7.36
N ASP A 61 -3.68 10.25 8.02
CA ASP A 61 -4.51 10.22 9.25
C ASP A 61 -3.73 10.52 10.55
N GLY A 62 -2.52 11.09 10.43
CA GLY A 62 -1.86 11.79 11.54
C GLY A 62 -1.20 10.90 12.61
N ASN A 63 -1.19 9.58 12.46
CA ASN A 63 -0.62 8.67 13.48
C ASN A 63 0.83 8.24 13.20
N TYR A 64 1.60 9.07 12.47
CA TYR A 64 3.01 8.82 12.15
C TYR A 64 3.98 9.47 13.16
N THR A 65 3.55 9.73 14.39
CA THR A 65 4.43 10.26 15.42
C THR A 65 4.96 9.11 16.28
N LYS A 66 6.18 8.65 16.00
CA LYS A 66 6.94 7.78 16.92
C LYS A 66 7.41 8.54 18.18
N LEU A 67 6.60 9.46 18.69
CA LEU A 67 6.83 10.03 20.03
C LEU A 67 6.25 9.05 21.03
N THR A 68 7.10 8.12 21.49
CA THR A 68 6.85 7.42 22.75
C THR A 68 6.60 8.45 23.85
N GLU A 69 5.80 8.11 24.85
CA GLU A 69 5.50 8.97 26.01
C GLU A 69 6.77 9.63 26.59
N ARG A 70 7.84 8.85 26.75
CA ARG A 70 9.16 9.34 27.19
C ARG A 70 9.74 10.50 26.35
N ILE A 71 9.51 10.51 25.03
CA ILE A 71 9.98 11.57 24.14
C ILE A 71 9.06 12.80 24.28
N LYS A 72 7.75 12.61 24.51
CA LYS A 72 6.83 13.71 24.81
C LYS A 72 7.25 14.42 26.10
N ASP A 73 7.54 13.64 27.15
CA ASP A 73 7.97 14.17 28.44
C ASP A 73 9.29 14.95 28.34
N TYR A 74 10.24 14.43 27.56
CA TYR A 74 11.52 15.09 27.30
C TYR A 74 11.36 16.43 26.58
N VAL A 75 10.50 16.50 25.55
CA VAL A 75 10.23 17.75 24.83
C VAL A 75 9.56 18.78 25.74
N ILE A 76 8.59 18.37 26.55
CA ILE A 76 7.92 19.27 27.52
C ILE A 76 8.91 19.79 28.56
N ALA A 77 9.85 18.95 29.02
CA ALA A 77 10.83 19.36 30.02
C ALA A 77 11.86 20.38 29.50
N ILE A 78 12.15 20.37 28.19
CA ILE A 78 13.21 21.19 27.58
C ILE A 78 12.68 22.46 26.93
N VAL A 79 11.49 22.40 26.32
CA VAL A 79 10.84 23.56 25.73
C VAL A 79 10.09 24.31 26.83
N LYS A 80 10.84 24.98 27.70
CA LYS A 80 10.35 26.00 28.62
C LYS A 80 10.74 27.38 28.10
#